data_AF-A0A2G6NL85-F1
#
_entry.id   AF-A0A2G6NL85-F1
#
_cell.length_a   1.000
_cell.length_b   1.000
_cell.length_c   1.000
_cell.angle_alpha   90.00
_cell.angle_beta   90.00
_cell.angle_gamma   90.00
#
_symmetry.space_group_name_H-M   'P 1'
#
loop_
_entity.id
_entity.type
_entity.pdbx_description
1 polymer ?
#
loop_
_entity_poly.entity_id
_entity_poly.type
_entity_poly.pdbx_seq_one_letter_code
_entity_poly.pdbx_strand_id
1 'polypeptide(L)'
;MSDRSQLIATGKPFTFDKERDAEFERLIQRYPTRESMILPSLWLVQEQEGWVCAEAIAYIADRIGTFASKVYEVATFYTMYNLHPNGKYHICICRTLSCWLRGKQEIVDYLRDQLGLVPGRMTEDKKFSLEEVECLGHCGTAPVLQINGEFYEDMDVDKVKKLLATFK
;
A
#
# COMPACT_ATOMS: atom_id res chain seq x y z
N MET A 1 -11.38 -1.05 -4.67
CA MET A 1 -10.08 -1.03 -5.37
C MET A 1 -9.88 0.37 -5.90
N SER A 2 -8.72 0.96 -5.62
CA SER A 2 -8.33 2.27 -6.15
C SER A 2 -8.41 2.30 -7.68
N ASP A 3 -8.81 3.42 -8.26
CA ASP A 3 -8.72 3.63 -9.71
C ASP A 3 -7.24 3.56 -10.11
N ARG A 4 -6.86 2.63 -10.98
CA ARG A 4 -5.46 2.44 -11.40
C ARG A 4 -5.20 2.92 -12.82
N SER A 5 -6.20 3.54 -13.44
CA SER A 5 -6.13 4.03 -14.83
C SER A 5 -5.37 5.35 -14.96
N GLN A 6 -5.19 6.08 -13.85
CA GLN A 6 -4.54 7.38 -13.84
C GLN A 6 -3.19 7.30 -13.12
N LEU A 7 -2.15 7.73 -13.83
CA LEU A 7 -0.83 7.94 -13.25
C LEU A 7 -0.70 9.40 -12.82
N ILE A 8 -0.47 9.63 -11.53
CA ILE A 8 -0.38 10.98 -10.98
C ILE A 8 1.06 11.49 -11.08
N ALA A 9 1.22 12.65 -11.72
CA ALA A 9 2.47 13.41 -11.75
C ALA A 9 2.49 14.42 -10.61
N THR A 10 3.64 14.53 -9.93
CA THR A 10 3.86 15.50 -8.85
C THR A 10 4.51 16.80 -9.34
N GLY A 11 5.10 16.78 -10.54
CA GLY A 11 5.87 17.89 -11.11
C GLY A 11 7.22 18.12 -10.42
N LYS A 12 7.63 17.23 -9.50
CA LYS A 12 8.91 17.30 -8.79
C LYS A 12 9.78 16.10 -9.17
N PRO A 13 11.09 16.30 -9.39
CA PRO A 13 11.99 15.19 -9.65
C PRO A 13 12.05 14.27 -8.42
N PHE A 14 11.98 12.96 -8.67
CA PHE A 14 12.14 11.95 -7.63
C PHE A 14 13.59 11.44 -7.59
N THR A 15 14.13 11.27 -6.39
CA THR A 15 15.41 10.62 -6.15
C THR A 15 15.34 9.82 -4.86
N PHE A 16 16.05 8.69 -4.80
CA PHE A 16 16.21 7.97 -3.53
C PHE A 16 16.99 8.79 -2.52
N ASP A 17 16.60 8.68 -1.26
CA ASP A 17 17.44 9.07 -0.14
C ASP A 17 18.68 8.16 -0.02
N LYS A 18 19.61 8.52 0.86
CA LYS A 18 20.87 7.77 1.01
C LYS A 18 20.67 6.32 1.46
N GLU A 19 19.62 6.04 2.23
CA GLU A 19 19.35 4.70 2.74
C GLU A 19 18.78 3.81 1.64
N ARG A 20 17.76 4.30 0.92
CA ARG A 20 17.12 3.58 -0.20
C ARG A 20 18.09 3.43 -1.39
N ASP A 21 18.95 4.41 -1.61
CA ASP A 21 20.01 4.35 -2.62
C ASP A 21 21.01 3.22 -2.31
N ALA A 22 21.50 3.14 -1.07
CA ALA A 22 22.40 2.08 -0.64
C ALA A 22 21.74 0.69 -0.70
N GLU A 23 20.46 0.61 -0.33
CA GLU A 23 19.70 -0.63 -0.39
C GLU A 23 19.44 -1.07 -1.84
N PHE A 24 19.18 -0.14 -2.76
CA PHE A 24 19.09 -0.44 -4.19
C PHE A 24 20.40 -1.06 -4.71
N GLU A 25 21.55 -0.46 -4.40
CA GLU A 25 22.87 -0.96 -4.82
C GLU A 25 23.20 -2.33 -4.21
N ARG A 26 22.71 -2.61 -3.00
CA ARG A 26 22.83 -3.93 -2.37
C ARG A 26 21.96 -4.97 -3.07
N LEU A 27 20.71 -4.62 -3.39
CA LEU A 27 19.73 -5.54 -3.97
C LEU A 27 20.02 -5.87 -5.44
N ILE A 28 20.48 -4.90 -6.24
CA ILE A 28 20.73 -5.12 -7.66
C ILE A 28 21.80 -6.21 -7.92
N GLN A 29 22.74 -6.39 -6.99
CA GLN A 29 23.77 -7.43 -7.06
C GLN A 29 23.22 -8.86 -6.95
N ARG A 30 21.99 -9.04 -6.43
CA ARG A 30 21.35 -10.35 -6.30
C ARG A 30 20.80 -10.87 -7.63
N TYR A 31 20.58 -10.00 -8.61
CA TYR A 31 19.87 -10.33 -9.83
C TYR A 31 20.82 -10.46 -11.02
N PRO A 32 20.71 -11.53 -11.82
CA PRO A 32 21.49 -11.66 -13.05
C PRO A 32 21.05 -10.66 -14.12
N THR A 33 19.78 -10.23 -14.10
CA THR A 33 19.22 -9.20 -14.99
C THR A 33 18.73 -8.02 -14.17
N ARG A 34 19.05 -6.80 -14.63
CA ARG A 34 18.66 -5.56 -13.91
C ARG A 34 17.14 -5.40 -13.85
N GLU A 35 16.40 -5.93 -14.82
CA GLU A 35 14.95 -5.82 -14.91
C GLU A 35 14.20 -6.53 -13.78
N SER A 36 14.80 -7.56 -13.18
CA SER A 36 14.24 -8.19 -11.97
C SER A 36 14.19 -7.22 -10.77
N MET A 37 14.92 -6.10 -10.84
CA MET A 37 14.93 -5.06 -9.82
C MET A 37 13.69 -4.16 -9.86
N ILE A 38 12.79 -4.28 -10.86
CA ILE A 38 11.60 -3.42 -10.96
C ILE A 38 10.72 -3.51 -9.70
N LEU A 39 10.38 -4.72 -9.26
CA LEU A 39 9.50 -4.91 -8.08
C LEU A 39 10.15 -4.38 -6.79
N PRO A 40 11.41 -4.75 -6.45
CA PRO A 40 12.06 -4.18 -5.28
C PRO A 40 12.21 -2.65 -5.36
N SER A 41 12.50 -2.09 -6.54
CA SER A 41 12.65 -0.64 -6.68
C SER A 41 11.34 0.11 -6.43
N LEU A 42 10.23 -0.40 -6.96
CA LEU A 42 8.89 0.14 -6.68
C LEU A 42 8.56 0.06 -5.19
N TRP A 43 9.02 -0.98 -4.50
CA TRP A 43 8.85 -1.11 -3.06
C TRP A 43 9.66 -0.05 -2.30
N LEU A 44 10.93 0.17 -2.68
CA LEU A 44 11.78 1.21 -2.08
C LEU A 44 11.19 2.62 -2.25
N VAL A 45 10.61 2.91 -3.42
CA VAL A 45 9.87 4.17 -3.66
C VAL A 45 8.71 4.28 -2.68
N GLN A 46 7.91 3.23 -2.55
CA GLN A 46 6.75 3.23 -1.68
C GLN A 46 7.12 3.33 -0.19
N GLU A 47 8.25 2.78 0.25
CA GLU A 47 8.75 2.97 1.61
C GLU A 47 9.16 4.41 1.90
N GLN A 48 9.72 5.12 0.90
CA GLN A 48 10.15 6.50 1.04
C GLN A 48 8.97 7.48 0.97
N GLU A 49 8.11 7.35 -0.03
CA GLU A 49 7.06 8.34 -0.33
C GLU A 49 5.66 7.91 0.13
N GLY A 50 5.46 6.62 0.47
CA GLY A 50 4.16 6.03 0.80
C GLY A 50 3.31 5.62 -0.42
N TRP A 51 3.71 6.04 -1.62
CA TRP A 51 3.03 5.77 -2.89
C TRP A 51 4.00 5.96 -4.07
N VAL A 52 3.59 5.57 -5.27
CA VAL A 52 4.40 5.59 -6.50
C VAL A 52 3.84 6.61 -7.48
N CYS A 53 4.60 7.68 -7.74
CA CYS A 53 4.27 8.71 -8.71
C CYS A 53 4.90 8.47 -10.09
N ALA A 54 4.47 9.25 -11.10
CA ALA A 54 4.99 9.18 -12.46
C ALA A 54 6.51 9.40 -12.52
N GLU A 55 7.02 10.36 -11.75
CA GLU A 55 8.44 10.70 -11.73
C GLU A 55 9.29 9.59 -11.12
N ALA A 56 8.78 8.88 -10.11
CA ALA A 56 9.46 7.73 -9.53
C ALA A 56 9.54 6.55 -10.51
N ILE A 57 8.50 6.32 -11.29
CA ILE A 57 8.49 5.29 -12.36
C ILE A 57 9.56 5.61 -13.42
N ALA A 58 9.62 6.86 -13.87
CA ALA A 58 10.64 7.29 -14.83
C ALA A 58 12.05 7.13 -14.25
N TYR A 59 12.26 7.56 -13.00
CA TYR A 59 13.53 7.42 -12.30
C TYR A 59 13.99 5.95 -12.18
N ILE A 60 13.09 5.04 -11.81
CA ILE A 60 13.39 3.60 -11.75
C ILE A 60 13.78 3.08 -13.13
N ALA A 61 13.02 3.46 -14.16
CA ALA A 61 13.27 3.00 -15.52
C ALA A 61 14.67 3.40 -15.99
N ASP A 62 15.06 4.66 -15.78
CA ASP A 62 16.39 5.17 -16.10
C ASP A 62 17.48 4.44 -15.30
N ARG A 63 17.27 4.25 -14.00
CA ARG A 63 18.25 3.62 -13.11
C ARG A 63 18.47 2.14 -13.44
N ILE A 64 17.42 1.42 -13.81
CA ILE A 64 17.50 0.02 -14.21
C ILE A 64 18.05 -0.11 -15.64
N GLY A 65 17.78 0.88 -16.50
CA GLY A 65 18.08 0.84 -17.93
C GLY A 65 16.97 0.19 -18.75
N THR A 66 15.71 0.48 -18.43
CA THR A 66 14.52 -0.06 -19.11
C THR A 66 13.54 1.06 -19.48
N PHE A 67 12.37 0.71 -20.02
CA PHE A 67 11.33 1.67 -20.40
C PHE A 67 10.35 1.94 -19.25
N ALA A 68 9.94 3.20 -19.08
CA ALA A 68 8.95 3.60 -18.09
C ALA A 68 7.61 2.86 -18.24
N SER A 69 7.22 2.50 -19.48
CA SER A 69 6.02 1.70 -19.76
C SER A 69 6.04 0.33 -19.08
N LYS A 70 7.19 -0.34 -19.07
CA LYS A 70 7.37 -1.66 -18.45
C LYS A 70 7.27 -1.56 -16.93
N VAL A 71 7.84 -0.51 -16.34
CA VAL A 71 7.71 -0.24 -14.90
C VAL A 71 6.26 0.08 -14.53
N TYR A 72 5.57 0.87 -15.36
CA TYR A 72 4.16 1.22 -15.17
C TYR A 72 3.22 0.00 -15.28
N GLU A 73 3.47 -0.90 -16.23
CA GLU A 73 2.72 -2.17 -16.36
C GLU A 73 2.82 -3.00 -15.07
N VAL A 74 4.03 -3.13 -14.51
CA VAL A 74 4.23 -3.85 -13.24
C VAL A 74 3.53 -3.15 -12.07
N ALA A 75 3.67 -1.82 -11.97
CA ALA A 75 3.06 -1.04 -10.90
C ALA A 75 1.52 -1.10 -10.93
N THR A 76 0.92 -1.15 -12.12
CA THR A 76 -0.53 -1.29 -12.31
C THR A 76 -1.02 -2.72 -12.14
N PHE A 77 -0.18 -3.72 -12.38
CA PHE A 77 -0.53 -5.13 -12.20
C PHE A 77 -0.61 -5.54 -10.72
N TYR A 78 0.43 -5.22 -9.92
CA TYR A 78 0.47 -5.64 -8.50
C TYR A 78 -0.28 -4.66 -7.61
N THR A 79 -1.35 -5.11 -6.94
CA THR A 79 -2.23 -4.28 -6.09
C THR A 79 -1.54 -3.64 -4.89
N MET A 80 -0.39 -4.17 -4.48
CA MET A 80 0.38 -3.65 -3.34
C MET A 80 1.03 -2.29 -3.60
N TYR A 81 1.22 -1.90 -4.87
CA TYR A 81 1.77 -0.59 -5.21
C TYR A 81 0.65 0.44 -5.31
N ASN A 82 0.71 1.43 -4.42
CA ASN A 82 -0.21 2.53 -4.31
C ASN A 82 0.12 3.57 -5.37
N LEU A 83 -0.74 3.74 -6.36
CA LEU A 83 -0.56 4.76 -7.41
C LEU A 83 -1.18 6.11 -7.04
N HIS A 84 -1.74 6.19 -5.84
CA HIS A 84 -2.39 7.37 -5.28
C HIS A 84 -1.81 7.66 -3.90
N PRO A 85 -1.76 8.94 -3.48
CA PRO A 85 -1.37 9.29 -2.12
C PRO A 85 -2.28 8.60 -1.10
N ASN A 86 -1.66 7.83 -0.21
CA ASN A 86 -2.36 7.17 0.89
C ASN A 86 -2.14 7.92 2.21
N GLY A 87 -3.01 7.65 3.17
CA GLY A 87 -2.84 8.16 4.52
C GLY A 87 -1.65 7.51 5.22
N LYS A 88 -1.13 8.16 6.27
CA LYS A 88 0.00 7.64 7.08
C LYS A 88 -0.19 6.20 7.54
N TYR A 89 -1.43 5.83 7.87
CA TYR A 89 -1.85 4.49 8.24
C TYR A 89 -2.78 3.95 7.16
N HIS A 90 -2.28 3.02 6.36
CA HIS A 90 -3.05 2.33 5.33
C HIS A 90 -3.66 1.07 5.91
N ILE A 91 -4.98 1.11 6.14
CA ILE A 91 -5.77 0.05 6.74
C ILE A 91 -6.34 -0.82 5.61
N CYS A 92 -5.87 -2.05 5.53
CA CYS A 92 -6.37 -3.09 4.64
C CYS A 92 -7.28 -4.05 5.42
N ILE A 93 -8.54 -4.19 5.01
CA ILE A 93 -9.49 -5.13 5.62
C ILE A 93 -9.77 -6.27 4.65
N CYS A 94 -9.57 -7.50 5.09
CA CYS A 94 -9.90 -8.68 4.31
C CYS A 94 -11.43 -8.78 4.12
N ARG A 95 -11.90 -8.84 2.88
CA ARG A 95 -13.34 -8.92 2.55
C ARG A 95 -13.83 -10.32 2.17
N THR A 96 -12.96 -11.33 2.19
CA THR A 96 -13.30 -12.69 1.75
C THR A 96 -14.14 -13.45 2.78
N LEU A 97 -14.62 -14.63 2.38
CA LEU A 97 -15.67 -15.40 3.07
C LEU A 97 -15.48 -15.52 4.58
N SER A 98 -14.31 -15.94 5.06
CA SER A 98 -14.08 -16.16 6.49
C SER A 98 -14.19 -14.87 7.31
N CYS A 99 -13.64 -13.76 6.81
CA CYS A 99 -13.74 -12.46 7.47
C CYS A 99 -15.16 -11.89 7.37
N TRP A 100 -15.83 -12.11 6.22
CA TRP A 100 -17.22 -11.70 6.03
C TRP A 100 -18.17 -12.39 7.00
N LEU A 101 -18.08 -13.73 7.13
CA LEU A 101 -18.89 -14.51 8.06
C LEU A 101 -18.62 -14.15 9.53
N ARG A 102 -17.41 -13.66 9.84
CA ARG A 102 -17.03 -13.23 11.19
C ARG A 102 -17.26 -11.74 11.47
N GLY A 103 -18.04 -11.06 10.64
CA GLY A 103 -18.51 -9.71 10.96
C GLY A 103 -17.56 -8.58 10.55
N LYS A 104 -16.67 -8.78 9.56
CA LYS A 104 -15.82 -7.67 9.04
C LYS A 104 -16.63 -6.43 8.65
N GLN A 105 -17.88 -6.61 8.23
CA GLN A 105 -18.73 -5.51 7.79
C GLN A 105 -19.04 -4.53 8.93
N GLU A 106 -19.20 -5.03 10.15
CA GLU A 106 -19.42 -4.20 11.34
C GLU A 106 -18.24 -3.27 11.61
N ILE A 107 -17.01 -3.76 11.33
CA ILE A 107 -15.79 -2.95 11.43
C ILE A 107 -15.78 -1.86 10.36
N VAL A 108 -16.09 -2.19 9.12
CA VAL A 108 -16.13 -1.22 8.00
C VAL A 108 -17.19 -0.14 8.26
N ASP A 109 -18.38 -0.55 8.73
CA ASP A 109 -19.46 0.37 9.04
C ASP A 109 -19.08 1.30 10.21
N TYR A 110 -18.43 0.77 11.25
CA TYR A 110 -17.89 1.58 12.34
C TYR A 110 -16.88 2.62 11.85
N LEU A 111 -15.92 2.24 10.99
CA LEU A 111 -14.93 3.15 10.43
C LEU A 111 -15.58 4.26 9.59
N ARG A 112 -16.60 3.91 8.81
CA ARG A 112 -17.38 4.89 8.05
C ARG A 112 -18.10 5.86 8.98
N ASP A 113 -18.80 5.37 9.99
CA ASP A 113 -19.67 6.18 10.83
C ASP A 113 -18.88 7.08 11.80
N GLN A 114 -17.68 6.66 12.23
CA GLN A 114 -16.84 7.43 13.15
C GLN A 114 -15.82 8.34 12.46
N LEU A 115 -15.22 7.90 11.36
CA LEU A 115 -14.13 8.62 10.69
C LEU A 115 -14.53 9.14 9.30
N GLY A 116 -15.77 8.91 8.85
CA GLY A 116 -16.19 9.21 7.48
C GLY A 116 -15.44 8.37 6.44
N LEU A 117 -14.76 7.29 6.87
CA LEU A 117 -13.79 6.57 6.07
C LEU A 117 -14.47 5.46 5.25
N VAL A 118 -14.41 5.58 3.94
CA VAL A 118 -14.99 4.63 2.98
C VAL A 118 -13.87 3.89 2.26
N PRO A 119 -14.03 2.61 1.87
CA PRO A 119 -13.03 1.90 1.08
C PRO A 119 -12.60 2.67 -0.18
N GLY A 120 -11.30 2.82 -0.37
CA GLY A 120 -10.69 3.62 -1.45
C GLY A 120 -10.61 5.13 -1.16
N ARG A 121 -10.87 5.55 0.07
CA ARG A 121 -10.73 6.95 0.53
C ARG A 121 -9.74 7.06 1.68
N MET A 122 -9.30 8.29 1.91
CA MET A 122 -8.54 8.67 3.09
C MET A 122 -9.29 9.75 3.86
N THR A 123 -9.00 9.86 5.16
CA THR A 123 -9.50 10.93 6.02
C THR A 123 -8.95 12.29 5.58
N GLU A 124 -9.67 13.38 5.89
CA GLU A 124 -9.26 14.75 5.51
C GLU A 124 -7.91 15.17 6.09
N ASP A 125 -7.58 14.65 7.28
CA ASP A 125 -6.30 14.84 7.96
C ASP A 125 -5.14 14.02 7.36
N LYS A 126 -5.40 13.23 6.31
CA LYS A 126 -4.45 12.31 5.64
C LYS A 126 -3.80 11.29 6.59
N LYS A 127 -4.43 11.02 7.73
CA LYS A 127 -3.90 10.10 8.73
C LYS A 127 -4.24 8.65 8.41
N PHE A 128 -5.49 8.38 8.04
CA PHE A 128 -5.97 7.02 7.78
C PHE A 128 -6.43 6.89 6.32
N SER A 129 -6.11 5.78 5.70
CA SER A 129 -6.73 5.34 4.45
C SER A 129 -7.31 3.94 4.64
N LEU A 130 -8.44 3.66 4.00
CA LEU A 130 -9.10 2.36 4.09
C LEU A 130 -9.15 1.72 2.71
N GLU A 131 -8.71 0.48 2.63
CA GLU A 131 -8.91 -0.36 1.47
C GLU A 131 -9.49 -1.72 1.89
N GLU A 132 -10.48 -2.19 1.15
CA GLU A 132 -10.89 -3.58 1.24
C GLU A 132 -10.06 -4.40 0.27
N VAL A 133 -9.33 -5.36 0.83
CA VAL A 133 -8.44 -6.27 0.11
C VAL A 133 -9.01 -7.68 0.09
N GLU A 134 -8.45 -8.51 -0.78
CA GLU A 134 -8.78 -9.93 -0.83
C GLU A 134 -8.14 -10.70 0.35
N CYS A 135 -8.03 -12.02 0.21
CA CYS A 135 -7.54 -12.88 1.28
C CYS A 135 -6.12 -12.50 1.73
N LEU A 136 -5.98 -12.19 3.02
CA LEU A 136 -4.70 -11.91 3.68
C LEU A 136 -3.99 -13.17 4.21
N GLY A 137 -4.52 -14.37 3.93
CA GLY A 137 -3.90 -15.64 4.32
C GLY A 137 -4.08 -16.05 5.80
N HIS A 138 -4.78 -15.26 6.60
CA HIS A 138 -4.95 -15.48 8.05
C HIS A 138 -6.39 -15.94 8.40
N CYS A 139 -6.97 -16.85 7.60
CA CYS A 139 -8.38 -17.24 7.74
C CYS A 139 -8.71 -17.90 9.09
N GLY A 140 -7.73 -18.55 9.76
CA GLY A 140 -7.91 -19.18 11.06
C GLY A 140 -8.17 -18.20 12.21
N THR A 141 -7.78 -16.94 12.04
CA THR A 141 -7.93 -15.86 13.03
C THR A 141 -8.74 -14.69 12.47
N ALA A 142 -9.66 -14.97 11.55
CA ALA A 142 -10.62 -13.98 11.05
C ALA A 142 -11.46 -13.34 12.18
N PRO A 143 -11.88 -12.06 12.06
CA PRO A 143 -11.54 -11.08 11.03
C PRO A 143 -10.12 -10.53 11.13
N VAL A 144 -9.50 -10.23 9.98
CA VAL A 144 -8.11 -9.77 9.91
C VAL A 144 -8.02 -8.40 9.24
N LEU A 145 -7.25 -7.52 9.87
CA LEU A 145 -6.83 -6.24 9.33
C LEU A 145 -5.32 -6.24 9.15
N GLN A 146 -4.83 -5.46 8.20
CA GLN A 146 -3.41 -5.16 8.04
C GLN A 146 -3.23 -3.65 8.03
N ILE A 147 -2.28 -3.12 8.81
CA ILE A 147 -1.95 -1.69 8.82
C ILE A 147 -0.47 -1.54 8.55
N ASN A 148 -0.11 -0.91 7.42
CA ASN A 148 1.28 -0.71 6.99
C ASN A 148 2.14 -2.00 7.02
N GLY A 149 1.54 -3.15 6.68
CA GLY A 149 2.22 -4.45 6.67
C GLY A 149 2.01 -5.30 7.93
N GLU A 150 1.68 -4.68 9.06
CA GLU A 150 1.44 -5.39 10.33
C GLU A 150 0.04 -6.00 10.39
N PHE A 151 -0.06 -7.26 10.78
CA PHE A 151 -1.33 -7.98 10.89
C PHE A 151 -1.97 -7.83 12.27
N TYR A 152 -3.29 -7.60 12.25
CA TYR A 152 -4.14 -7.54 13.43
C TYR A 152 -5.25 -8.57 13.28
N GLU A 153 -5.26 -9.53 14.19
CA GLU A 153 -6.04 -10.77 14.09
C GLU A 153 -7.16 -10.85 15.13
N ASP A 154 -8.17 -11.67 14.85
CA ASP A 154 -9.40 -11.85 15.64
C ASP A 154 -10.04 -10.50 15.99
N MET A 155 -10.07 -9.59 15.02
CA MET A 155 -10.47 -8.21 15.26
C MET A 155 -11.99 -8.08 15.34
N ASP A 156 -12.44 -7.25 16.27
CA ASP A 156 -13.81 -6.81 16.43
C ASP A 156 -13.86 -5.28 16.53
N VAL A 157 -15.07 -4.71 16.57
CA VAL A 157 -15.25 -3.25 16.63
C VAL A 157 -14.49 -2.64 17.82
N ASP A 158 -14.53 -3.26 19.01
CA ASP A 158 -13.92 -2.71 20.23
C ASP A 158 -12.39 -2.76 20.21
N LYS A 159 -11.81 -3.84 19.66
CA LYS A 159 -10.38 -3.96 19.39
C LYS A 159 -9.94 -2.91 18.37
N VAL A 160 -10.73 -2.66 17.33
CA VAL A 160 -10.47 -1.58 16.36
C VAL A 160 -10.49 -0.21 17.04
N LYS A 161 -11.45 0.08 17.93
CA LYS A 161 -11.45 1.35 18.69
C LYS A 161 -10.15 1.55 19.47
N LYS A 162 -9.73 0.52 20.21
CA LYS A 162 -8.50 0.54 21.00
C LYS A 162 -7.28 0.72 20.11
N LEU A 163 -7.24 0.03 18.98
CA LEU A 163 -6.16 0.11 18.01
C LEU A 163 -6.06 1.51 17.40
N LEU A 164 -7.17 2.12 16.98
CA LEU A 164 -7.15 3.48 16.44
C LEU A 164 -6.67 4.52 17.47
N ALA A 165 -6.94 4.30 18.76
CA ALA A 165 -6.46 5.17 19.82
C ALA A 165 -4.95 5.11 20.08
N THR A 166 -4.26 4.03 19.67
CA THR A 166 -2.79 3.96 19.78
C THR A 166 -2.09 4.77 18.70
N PHE A 167 -2.73 4.95 17.55
CA PHE A 167 -2.22 5.75 16.45
C PHE A 167 -2.52 7.24 16.70
N LYS A 168 -1.49 7.98 17.15
CA LYS A 168 -1.52 9.44 17.32
C LYS A 168 -1.34 10.20 16.02
#